data_AF-A0A819N8I4-F1
#
_entry.id   AF-A0A819N8I4-F1
#
_cell.length_a   1.000
_cell.length_b   1.000
_cell.length_c   1.000
_cell.angle_alpha   90.00
_cell.angle_beta   90.00
_cell.angle_gamma   90.00
#
_symmetry.space_group_name_H-M   'P 1'
#
loop_
_entity.id
_entity.type
_entity.pdbx_description
1 polymer ?
#
loop_
_entity_poly.entity_id
_entity_poly.type
_entity_poly.pdbx_seq_one_letter_code
_entity_poly.pdbx_strand_id
1 'polypeptide(L)'
;MPRLHKFSFHIYTEIQFDDSVHHLSDNDIQQTFTDIGYHQIACSVNYCRKYRAICHVFSLPFIFNRLEKITNKFPNIIFNHVIYLMVADAIPFEYEFFIRITKAFPSLKYFSIINVTPPLWNFNSYTADNVDSRSYIEYLNLTSLSVNYVDDYYIEQFLLDTKTYAPRLSEIKVHFH
;
A
#
# COMPACT_ATOMS: atom_id res chain seq x y z
N MET A 1 1.50 -23.45 33.04
CA MET A 1 2.03 -22.84 31.81
C MET A 1 0.97 -21.91 31.25
N PRO A 2 1.23 -20.60 31.12
CA PRO A 2 0.27 -19.71 30.46
C PRO A 2 0.10 -20.16 29.00
N ARG A 3 -1.15 -20.35 28.58
CA ARG A 3 -1.46 -20.65 27.17
C ARG A 3 -1.48 -19.34 26.41
N LEU A 4 -0.69 -19.23 25.35
CA LEU A 4 -0.74 -18.09 24.45
C LEU A 4 -2.11 -18.11 23.76
N HIS A 5 -2.97 -17.16 24.10
CA HIS A 5 -4.35 -17.09 23.58
C HIS A 5 -4.45 -16.42 22.21
N LYS A 6 -3.52 -15.52 21.89
CA LYS A 6 -3.46 -14.80 20.63
C LYS A 6 -2.02 -14.49 20.28
N PHE A 7 -1.64 -14.80 19.04
CA PHE A 7 -0.37 -14.44 18.46
C PHE A 7 -0.63 -13.55 17.25
N SER A 8 -0.11 -12.32 17.27
CA SER A 8 -0.24 -11.36 16.17
C SER A 8 1.12 -11.09 15.59
N PHE A 9 1.22 -11.08 14.27
CA PHE A 9 2.46 -10.94 13.54
C PHE A 9 2.26 -10.21 12.20
N HIS A 10 3.34 -9.61 11.75
CA HIS A 10 3.51 -9.11 10.39
C HIS A 10 4.85 -9.64 9.91
N ILE A 11 4.81 -10.48 8.88
CA ILE A 11 6.02 -11.00 8.26
C ILE A 11 6.24 -10.23 6.97
N TYR A 12 7.43 -9.72 6.79
CA TYR A 12 7.92 -9.10 5.57
C TYR A 12 9.15 -9.86 5.10
N THR A 13 9.12 -10.29 3.85
CA THR A 13 10.23 -11.00 3.23
C THR A 13 10.49 -10.42 1.85
N GLU A 14 11.75 -10.15 1.56
CA GLU A 14 12.24 -9.88 0.22
C GLU A 14 12.90 -11.15 -0.32
N ILE A 15 12.46 -11.59 -1.49
CA ILE A 15 12.95 -12.81 -2.11
C ILE A 15 13.66 -12.43 -3.41
N GLN A 16 14.89 -12.92 -3.56
CA GLN A 16 15.66 -12.82 -4.79
C GLN A 16 15.71 -14.20 -5.43
N PHE A 17 15.45 -14.28 -6.75
CA PHE A 17 15.43 -15.55 -7.47
C PHE A 17 16.40 -15.53 -8.67
N ASP A 18 16.92 -16.70 -9.02
CA ASP A 18 17.55 -16.94 -10.32
C ASP A 18 16.48 -17.25 -11.39
N ASP A 19 16.83 -17.22 -12.69
CA ASP A 19 15.92 -17.31 -13.87
C ASP A 19 14.91 -18.50 -13.87
N SER A 20 15.03 -19.47 -12.95
CA SER A 20 14.11 -20.59 -12.78
C SER A 20 13.09 -20.34 -11.66
N VAL A 21 12.01 -19.59 -11.93
CA VAL A 21 11.03 -19.24 -10.87
C VAL A 21 9.67 -19.89 -11.12
N HIS A 22 9.28 -20.78 -10.21
CA HIS A 22 7.88 -21.03 -9.94
C HIS A 22 7.32 -19.82 -9.19
N HIS A 23 6.39 -19.09 -9.81
CA HIS A 23 5.77 -17.93 -9.17
C HIS A 23 4.87 -18.41 -8.02
N LEU A 24 5.31 -18.16 -6.78
CA LEU A 24 4.47 -18.23 -5.58
C LEU A 24 3.32 -17.22 -5.69
N SER A 25 2.11 -17.70 -5.47
CA SER A 25 0.90 -16.89 -5.36
C SER A 25 0.56 -16.59 -3.91
N ASP A 26 -0.32 -15.61 -3.69
CA ASP A 26 -0.89 -15.33 -2.37
C ASP A 26 -1.55 -16.57 -1.74
N ASN A 27 -2.18 -17.41 -2.58
CA ASN A 27 -2.85 -18.63 -2.16
C ASN A 27 -1.87 -19.69 -1.65
N ASP A 28 -0.71 -19.85 -2.30
CA ASP A 28 0.30 -20.84 -1.89
C ASP A 28 0.84 -20.52 -0.48
N ILE A 29 1.08 -19.22 -0.23
CA ILE A 29 1.51 -18.75 1.08
C ILE A 29 0.38 -18.91 2.09
N GLN A 30 -0.85 -18.50 1.74
CA GLN A 30 -1.99 -18.62 2.63
C GLN A 30 -2.28 -20.08 3.02
N GLN A 31 -2.12 -21.02 2.08
CA GLN A 31 -2.26 -22.45 2.34
C GLN A 31 -1.22 -22.94 3.33
N THR A 32 0.04 -22.51 3.21
CA THR A 32 1.12 -22.89 4.14
C THR A 32 0.79 -22.53 5.59
N PHE A 33 0.24 -21.35 5.85
CA PHE A 33 -0.18 -20.95 7.19
C PHE A 33 -1.45 -21.67 7.65
N THR A 34 -2.37 -21.95 6.71
CA THR A 34 -3.58 -22.73 6.99
C THR A 34 -3.23 -24.14 7.46
N ASP A 35 -2.26 -24.79 6.80
CA ASP A 35 -1.80 -26.15 7.11
C ASP A 35 -1.19 -26.27 8.51
N ILE A 36 -0.60 -25.19 9.04
CA ILE A 36 -0.08 -25.13 10.42
C ILE A 36 -1.11 -24.59 11.43
N GLY A 37 -2.38 -24.47 11.04
CA GLY A 37 -3.51 -24.09 11.90
C GLY A 37 -3.80 -22.58 11.99
N TYR A 38 -3.08 -21.73 11.23
CA TYR A 38 -3.28 -20.28 11.22
C TYR A 38 -4.17 -19.83 10.05
N HIS A 39 -5.46 -19.70 10.32
CA HIS A 39 -6.48 -19.39 9.30
C HIS A 39 -6.76 -17.89 9.14
N GLN A 40 -6.45 -17.08 10.16
CA GLN A 40 -6.77 -15.65 10.20
C GLN A 40 -5.59 -14.83 9.71
N ILE A 41 -5.31 -14.93 8.41
CA ILE A 41 -4.24 -14.19 7.78
C ILE A 41 -4.67 -13.58 6.45
N ALA A 42 -3.95 -12.54 6.02
CA ALA A 42 -3.94 -12.07 4.65
C ALA A 42 -2.51 -12.15 4.11
N CYS A 43 -2.36 -12.37 2.80
CA CYS A 43 -1.07 -12.40 2.13
C CYS A 43 -1.04 -11.38 1.00
N SER A 44 0.16 -10.95 0.63
CA SER A 44 0.41 -10.23 -0.60
C SER A 44 1.81 -10.49 -1.09
N VAL A 45 1.92 -11.00 -2.31
CA VAL A 45 3.15 -11.25 -3.04
C VAL A 45 3.18 -10.35 -4.26
N ASN A 46 4.20 -9.52 -4.36
CA ASN A 46 4.41 -8.66 -5.52
C ASN A 46 5.79 -8.87 -6.13
N TYR A 47 5.82 -9.13 -7.43
CA TYR A 47 7.03 -9.30 -8.23
C TYR A 47 7.42 -7.93 -8.82
N CYS A 48 8.23 -7.17 -8.07
CA CYS A 48 8.57 -5.79 -8.41
C CYS A 48 9.62 -5.68 -9.53
N ARG A 49 10.42 -6.73 -9.77
CA ARG A 49 11.44 -6.81 -10.83
C ARG A 49 11.59 -8.26 -11.30
N LYS A 50 12.27 -8.47 -12.43
CA LYS A 50 12.48 -9.80 -13.05
C LYS A 50 12.98 -10.88 -12.08
N TYR A 51 13.70 -10.49 -11.01
CA TYR A 51 14.36 -11.38 -10.07
C TYR A 51 14.04 -11.09 -8.61
N ARG A 52 13.01 -10.29 -8.31
CA ARG A 52 12.71 -9.86 -6.94
C ARG A 52 11.22 -9.87 -6.68
N ALA A 53 10.83 -10.54 -5.59
CA ALA A 53 9.50 -10.45 -5.02
C ALA A 53 9.55 -9.89 -3.60
N ILE A 54 8.47 -9.21 -3.23
CA ILE A 54 8.18 -8.80 -1.86
C ILE A 54 6.96 -9.58 -1.41
N CYS A 55 7.05 -10.22 -0.26
CA CYS A 55 5.98 -10.95 0.38
C CYS A 55 5.64 -10.31 1.72
N HIS A 56 4.35 -10.11 1.97
CA HIS A 56 3.82 -9.77 3.27
C HIS A 56 2.80 -10.81 3.72
N VAL A 57 2.88 -11.18 5.00
CA VAL A 57 1.86 -11.98 5.69
C VAL A 57 1.38 -11.23 6.91
N PHE A 58 0.07 -11.03 7.00
CA PHE A 58 -0.59 -10.24 8.03
C PHE A 58 -1.45 -11.15 8.89
N SER A 59 -1.24 -11.17 10.21
CA SER A 59 -2.26 -11.71 11.11
C SER A 59 -3.48 -10.80 11.15
N LEU A 60 -4.68 -11.36 11.12
CA LEU A 60 -5.94 -10.60 11.17
C LEU A 60 -6.62 -10.68 12.55
N PRO A 61 -7.24 -9.59 13.05
CA PRO A 61 -7.12 -8.23 12.53
C PRO A 61 -5.69 -7.70 12.67
N PHE A 62 -5.25 -6.85 11.74
CA PHE A 62 -3.93 -6.23 11.80
C PHE A 62 -3.91 -5.14 12.88
N ILE A 63 -3.14 -5.36 13.95
CA ILE A 63 -3.13 -4.49 15.15
C ILE A 63 -1.93 -3.54 15.24
N PHE A 64 -0.98 -3.63 14.32
CA PHE A 64 0.22 -2.80 14.37
C PHE A 64 -0.07 -1.40 13.82
N ASN A 65 0.70 -0.42 14.32
CA ASN A 65 0.50 0.98 13.98
C ASN A 65 1.37 1.48 12.81
N ARG A 66 2.33 0.65 12.39
CA ARG A 66 3.28 0.94 11.30
C ARG A 66 3.17 -0.15 10.26
N LEU A 67 3.13 0.25 9.00
CA LEU A 67 3.26 -0.63 7.85
C LEU A 67 4.22 0.01 6.85
N GLU A 68 5.35 -0.65 6.62
CA GLU A 68 6.45 -0.09 5.83
C GLU A 68 6.81 -1.00 4.66
N LYS A 69 7.34 -0.39 3.60
CA LYS A 69 7.84 -1.08 2.40
C LYS A 69 6.81 -1.98 1.72
N ILE A 70 5.51 -1.64 1.86
CA ILE A 70 4.47 -2.30 1.10
C ILE A 70 4.42 -1.75 -0.31
N THR A 71 4.02 -2.59 -1.25
CA THR A 71 3.90 -2.20 -2.66
C THR A 71 2.52 -1.60 -2.96
N ASN A 72 2.29 -1.15 -4.19
CA ASN A 72 0.98 -0.71 -4.66
C ASN A 72 -0.08 -1.83 -4.62
N LYS A 73 0.36 -3.09 -4.59
CA LYS A 73 -0.49 -4.26 -4.41
C LYS A 73 -0.48 -4.64 -2.94
N PHE A 74 -1.61 -4.44 -2.29
CA PHE A 74 -1.86 -4.82 -0.90
C PHE A 74 -3.26 -5.44 -0.80
N PRO A 75 -3.50 -6.32 0.18
CA PRO A 75 -4.77 -7.05 0.24
C PRO A 75 -5.92 -6.09 0.53
N ASN A 76 -7.11 -6.42 0.04
CA ASN A 76 -8.33 -5.63 0.26
C ASN A 76 -8.87 -5.82 1.69
N ILE A 77 -8.12 -5.34 2.67
CA ILE A 77 -8.45 -5.35 4.10
C ILE A 77 -8.32 -3.93 4.67
N ILE A 78 -8.99 -3.69 5.79
CA ILE A 78 -8.93 -2.39 6.49
C ILE A 78 -7.90 -2.46 7.61
N PHE A 79 -6.89 -1.60 7.52
CA PHE A 79 -5.80 -1.46 8.48
C PHE A 79 -6.12 -0.37 9.52
N ASN A 80 -7.14 -0.60 10.34
CA ASN A 80 -7.68 0.39 11.30
C ASN A 80 -6.65 1.00 12.26
N HIS A 81 -5.59 0.26 12.59
CA HIS A 81 -4.59 0.68 13.57
C HIS A 81 -3.37 1.37 12.95
N VAL A 82 -3.20 1.30 11.63
CA VAL A 82 -2.03 1.87 10.95
C VAL A 82 -2.14 3.39 10.93
N ILE A 83 -1.16 4.04 11.56
CA ILE A 83 -1.00 5.50 11.58
C ILE A 83 0.16 5.97 10.71
N TYR A 84 1.10 5.07 10.41
CA TYR A 84 2.26 5.33 9.57
C TYR A 84 2.32 4.30 8.45
N LEU A 85 2.28 4.79 7.21
CA LEU A 85 2.36 3.97 6.01
C LEU A 85 3.50 4.45 5.13
N MET A 86 4.34 3.51 4.69
CA MET A 86 5.31 3.74 3.63
C MET A 86 5.02 2.77 2.48
N VAL A 87 4.60 3.32 1.34
CA VAL A 87 4.44 2.57 0.09
C VAL A 87 5.67 2.80 -0.78
N ALA A 88 6.30 1.71 -1.21
CA ALA A 88 7.42 1.75 -2.13
C ALA A 88 7.18 0.73 -3.24
N ASP A 89 7.16 1.21 -4.49
CA ASP A 89 6.99 0.33 -5.65
C ASP A 89 7.90 0.76 -6.79
N ALA A 90 8.31 -0.21 -7.61
CA ALA A 90 9.00 0.02 -8.87
C ALA A 90 8.01 0.07 -10.05
N ILE A 91 6.79 -0.43 -9.86
CA ILE A 91 5.71 -0.34 -10.82
C ILE A 91 4.97 0.98 -10.59
N PRO A 92 4.61 1.73 -11.65
CA PRO A 92 3.84 2.95 -11.49
C PRO A 92 2.55 2.71 -10.70
N PHE A 93 2.21 3.65 -9.82
CA PHE A 93 0.93 3.59 -9.12
C PHE A 93 -0.24 3.75 -10.09
N GLU A 94 -1.28 2.98 -9.81
CA GLU A 94 -2.56 3.06 -10.53
C GLU A 94 -3.27 4.37 -10.17
N TYR A 95 -4.18 4.81 -11.04
CA TYR A 95 -4.91 6.07 -10.82
C TYR A 95 -5.68 6.06 -9.48
N GLU A 96 -6.33 4.95 -9.14
CA GLU A 96 -7.11 4.78 -7.90
C GLU A 96 -6.24 4.61 -6.66
N PHE A 97 -4.91 4.73 -6.77
CA PHE A 97 -3.99 4.49 -5.66
C PHE A 97 -4.38 5.28 -4.40
N PHE A 98 -4.53 6.60 -4.49
CA PHE A 98 -4.90 7.42 -3.34
C PHE A 98 -6.30 7.08 -2.80
N ILE A 99 -7.24 6.64 -3.65
CA ILE A 99 -8.57 6.17 -3.22
C ILE A 99 -8.45 4.87 -2.43
N ARG A 100 -7.61 3.94 -2.89
CA ARG A 100 -7.36 2.67 -2.17
C ARG A 100 -6.69 2.92 -0.83
N ILE A 101 -5.80 3.91 -0.75
CA ILE A 101 -5.13 4.28 0.51
C ILE A 101 -6.14 4.81 1.53
N THR A 102 -7.02 5.75 1.18
CA THR A 102 -8.00 6.27 2.15
C THR A 102 -8.95 5.20 2.66
N LYS A 103 -9.39 4.28 1.78
CA LYS A 103 -10.29 3.17 2.15
C LYS A 103 -9.60 2.15 3.05
N ALA A 104 -8.34 1.81 2.78
CA ALA A 104 -7.62 0.79 3.52
C ALA A 104 -7.03 1.33 4.84
N PHE A 105 -6.71 2.62 4.94
CA PHE A 105 -5.96 3.21 6.07
C PHE A 105 -6.69 4.42 6.69
N PRO A 106 -7.87 4.21 7.33
CA PRO A 106 -8.70 5.32 7.83
C PRO A 106 -8.05 6.15 8.95
N SER A 107 -7.08 5.58 9.67
CA SER A 107 -6.37 6.22 10.79
C SER A 107 -5.03 6.85 10.40
N LEU A 108 -4.72 6.91 9.09
CA LEU A 108 -3.41 7.29 8.60
C LEU A 108 -3.06 8.74 8.97
N LYS A 109 -1.89 8.93 9.59
CA LYS A 109 -1.35 10.25 9.99
C LYS A 109 -0.09 10.64 9.22
N TYR A 110 0.73 9.64 8.89
CA TYR A 110 2.01 9.81 8.21
C TYR A 110 2.01 8.91 6.98
N PHE A 111 2.08 9.52 5.81
CA PHE A 111 2.09 8.79 4.56
C PHE A 111 3.36 9.09 3.79
N SER A 112 4.12 8.04 3.46
CA SER A 112 5.32 8.15 2.63
C SER A 112 5.13 7.32 1.36
N ILE A 113 5.42 7.93 0.21
CA ILE A 113 5.41 7.26 -1.08
C ILE A 113 6.78 7.34 -1.73
N ILE A 114 7.20 6.23 -2.33
CA ILE A 114 8.42 6.09 -3.12
C ILE A 114 8.09 5.35 -4.41
N ASN A 115 8.30 5.99 -5.56
CA ASN A 115 8.05 5.41 -6.87
C ASN A 115 8.83 6.12 -7.96
N VAL A 116 9.93 5.53 -8.39
CA VAL A 116 10.81 6.11 -9.42
C VAL A 116 10.25 6.02 -10.83
N THR A 117 9.09 5.41 -11.03
CA THR A 117 8.54 5.14 -12.35
C THR A 117 7.36 6.07 -12.63
N PRO A 118 7.37 6.83 -13.74
CA PRO A 118 6.27 7.72 -14.11
C PRO A 118 4.99 6.92 -14.39
N PRO A 119 3.80 7.51 -14.15
CA PRO A 119 2.53 6.87 -14.45
C PRO A 119 2.40 6.54 -15.93
N LEU A 120 1.76 5.41 -16.25
CA LEU A 120 1.41 5.03 -17.63
C LEU A 120 0.08 5.63 -18.10
N TRP A 121 -0.63 6.32 -17.22
CA TRP A 121 -1.92 6.96 -17.48
C TRP A 121 -1.71 8.48 -17.62
N ASN A 122 -2.54 9.13 -18.43
CA ASN A 122 -2.53 10.59 -18.58
C ASN A 122 -3.77 11.21 -17.93
N PHE A 123 -3.63 12.38 -17.32
CA PHE A 123 -4.69 13.05 -16.56
C PHE A 123 -5.93 13.37 -17.42
N ASN A 124 -5.75 13.58 -18.72
CA ASN A 124 -6.81 14.01 -19.65
C ASN A 124 -7.64 12.86 -20.26
N SER A 125 -7.18 11.61 -20.18
CA SER A 125 -7.81 10.46 -20.86
C SER A 125 -8.96 9.82 -20.09
N TYR A 126 -9.09 10.09 -18.79
CA TYR A 126 -10.00 9.36 -17.91
C TYR A 126 -11.07 10.22 -17.23
N THR A 127 -11.12 11.53 -17.51
CA THR A 127 -12.20 12.41 -17.03
C THR A 127 -13.57 12.12 -17.66
N ALA A 128 -13.66 11.22 -18.66
CA ALA A 128 -14.87 11.03 -19.44
C ALA A 128 -15.84 9.96 -18.90
N ASP A 129 -15.43 8.72 -18.54
CA ASP A 129 -16.44 7.62 -18.58
C ASP A 129 -16.44 6.51 -17.51
N ASN A 130 -15.53 6.39 -16.53
CA ASN A 130 -15.49 5.12 -15.76
C ASN A 130 -15.13 5.13 -14.27
N VAL A 131 -15.17 6.28 -13.59
CA VAL A 131 -15.10 6.29 -12.12
C VAL A 131 -16.30 7.06 -11.62
N ASP A 132 -17.09 6.43 -10.76
CA ASP A 132 -18.22 7.03 -10.04
C ASP A 132 -17.78 8.41 -9.52
N SER A 133 -18.20 9.44 -10.24
CA SER A 133 -17.49 10.72 -10.37
C SER A 133 -17.58 11.61 -9.13
N ARG A 134 -18.08 11.04 -8.02
CA ARG A 134 -18.53 11.70 -6.80
C ARG A 134 -17.77 11.31 -5.53
N SER A 135 -16.84 10.36 -5.57
CA SER A 135 -16.12 9.97 -4.35
C SER A 135 -14.99 10.96 -4.05
N TYR A 136 -15.21 11.84 -3.07
CA TYR A 136 -14.16 12.65 -2.46
C TYR A 136 -13.15 11.75 -1.76
N ILE A 137 -11.87 12.08 -1.90
CA ILE A 137 -10.76 11.38 -1.25
C ILE A 137 -10.46 12.12 0.06
N GLU A 138 -10.98 11.60 1.17
CA GLU A 138 -10.83 12.25 2.48
C GLU A 138 -9.69 11.62 3.30
N TYR A 139 -8.70 12.45 3.61
CA TYR A 139 -7.58 12.14 4.49
C TYR A 139 -7.73 12.89 5.82
N LEU A 140 -8.77 12.56 6.58
CA LEU A 140 -9.17 13.30 7.79
C LEU A 140 -8.12 13.33 8.90
N ASN A 141 -7.22 12.35 8.93
CA ASN A 141 -6.18 12.21 9.95
C ASN A 141 -4.77 12.50 9.45
N LEU A 142 -4.58 12.71 8.14
CA LEU A 142 -3.26 12.87 7.56
C LEU A 142 -2.65 14.20 8.01
N THR A 143 -1.45 14.13 8.57
CA THR A 143 -0.71 15.28 9.09
C THR A 143 0.57 15.55 8.32
N SER A 144 1.18 14.51 7.77
CA SER A 144 2.43 14.60 7.02
C SER A 144 2.39 13.67 5.81
N LEU A 145 2.72 14.23 4.65
CA LEU A 145 2.95 13.52 3.39
C LEU A 145 4.42 13.64 3.00
N SER A 146 5.06 12.52 2.73
CA SER A 146 6.42 12.47 2.19
C SER A 146 6.40 11.82 0.82
N VAL A 147 6.93 12.52 -0.17
CA VAL A 147 7.00 12.08 -1.55
C VAL A 147 8.46 12.04 -1.95
N ASN A 148 9.02 10.83 -2.12
CA ASN A 148 10.44 10.63 -2.34
C ASN A 148 10.71 9.95 -3.68
N TYR A 149 11.50 10.59 -4.54
CA TYR A 149 11.87 10.02 -5.84
C TYR A 149 10.65 9.65 -6.68
N VAL A 150 9.60 10.45 -6.59
CA VAL A 150 8.34 10.25 -7.28
C VAL A 150 8.22 11.26 -8.40
N ASP A 151 7.63 10.84 -9.52
CA ASP A 151 7.27 11.74 -10.61
C ASP A 151 6.26 12.81 -10.14
N ASP A 152 6.44 14.05 -10.62
CA ASP A 152 5.64 15.21 -10.25
C ASP A 152 4.14 14.96 -10.44
N TYR A 153 3.74 14.10 -11.39
CA TYR A 153 2.35 13.71 -11.62
C TYR A 153 1.63 13.21 -10.36
N TYR A 154 2.29 12.48 -9.47
CA TYR A 154 1.64 11.96 -8.26
C TYR A 154 1.41 13.05 -7.21
N ILE A 155 2.28 14.05 -7.17
CA ILE A 155 2.12 15.23 -6.32
C ILE A 155 0.98 16.08 -6.86
N GLU A 156 0.97 16.31 -8.17
CA GLU A 156 -0.12 17.02 -8.85
C GLU A 156 -1.45 16.31 -8.65
N GLN A 157 -1.52 14.99 -8.79
CA GLN A 157 -2.75 14.23 -8.51
C GLN A 157 -3.22 14.43 -7.07
N PHE A 158 -2.32 14.40 -6.09
CA PHE A 158 -2.71 14.58 -4.69
C PHE A 158 -3.14 16.02 -4.37
N LEU A 159 -2.42 17.02 -4.89
CA LEU A 159 -2.61 18.44 -4.52
C LEU A 159 -3.60 19.19 -5.42
N LEU A 160 -3.65 18.87 -6.71
CA LEU A 160 -4.45 19.60 -7.70
C LEU A 160 -5.77 18.90 -8.01
N ASP A 161 -5.94 17.62 -7.64
CA ASP A 161 -7.26 16.99 -7.72
C ASP A 161 -8.20 17.66 -6.73
N THR A 162 -9.16 18.41 -7.27
CA THR A 162 -10.25 19.08 -6.53
C THR A 162 -11.07 18.15 -5.63
N LYS A 163 -10.89 16.83 -5.75
CA LYS A 163 -11.57 15.81 -4.96
C LYS A 163 -10.78 15.37 -3.72
N THR A 164 -9.54 15.80 -3.53
CA THR A 164 -8.73 15.44 -2.35
C THR A 164 -8.94 16.44 -1.21
N TYR A 165 -9.35 15.94 -0.04
CA TYR A 165 -9.57 16.75 1.16
C TYR A 165 -8.71 16.23 2.32
N ALA A 166 -7.73 17.03 2.75
CA ALA A 166 -6.79 16.69 3.83
C ALA A 166 -6.68 17.83 4.86
N PRO A 167 -7.69 18.04 5.72
CA PRO A 167 -7.80 19.25 6.55
C PRO A 167 -6.74 19.39 7.64
N ARG A 168 -6.05 18.30 7.98
CA ARG A 168 -5.02 18.26 9.03
C ARG A 168 -3.60 18.22 8.47
N LEU A 169 -3.45 18.25 7.14
CA LEU A 169 -2.15 18.19 6.50
C LEU A 169 -1.38 19.48 6.82
N SER A 170 -0.32 19.36 7.60
CA SER A 170 0.51 20.49 8.01
C SER A 170 1.92 20.41 7.44
N GLU A 171 2.31 19.26 6.90
CA GLU A 171 3.65 19.04 6.36
C GLU A 171 3.59 18.26 5.05
N ILE A 172 4.25 18.77 4.02
CA ILE A 172 4.56 18.04 2.79
C ILE A 172 6.07 18.10 2.59
N LYS A 173 6.71 16.93 2.51
CA LYS A 173 8.13 16.78 2.18
C LYS A 173 8.26 16.20 0.79
N VAL A 174 8.85 16.96 -0.12
CA VAL A 174 9.14 16.49 -1.48
C VAL A 174 10.65 16.38 -1.65
N HIS A 175 11.09 15.20 -2.04
CA HIS A 175 12.48 14.92 -2.39
C HIS A 175 12.56 14.61 -3.88
N PHE A 176 12.93 15.63 -4.66
CA PHE A 176 13.23 15.51 -6.08
C PHE A 176 14.59 14.86 -6.31
N HIS A 177 14.76 14.26 -7.48
CA HIS A 177 16.00 13.60 -7.89
C HIS A 177 16.90 14.51 -8.72
#